data_AF-A0A7D5S5T7-F1
#
_entry.id   AF-A0A7D5S5T7-F1
#
_cell.length_a   1.000
_cell.length_b   1.000
_cell.length_c   1.000
_cell.angle_alpha   90.00
_cell.angle_beta   90.00
_cell.angle_gamma   90.00
#
_symmetry.space_group_name_H-M   'P 1'
#
loop_
_entity.id
_entity.type
_entity.pdbx_description
1 polymer ?
#
loop_
_entity_poly.entity_id
_entity_poly.type
_entity_poly.pdbx_seq_one_letter_code
_entity_poly.pdbx_strand_id
1 'polypeptide(L)'
;MLTAELRDAERAVTAGVRAATDGLKTELRRQITGAGLGTRLANTWRGEVYPKSAQSIGAAGFVWSKAPKLVRLYEEGAVIRSKQGLFLAIPTAAAGRYGDRRRKITPGAWERIHGQRLRFVYRRGSPSLLVADNARLTKRGRAAANIGRSKGAAFTRLSGRTTVPVFILVPQVTVRKRLDVDGAGAEWVRALPSLVLRAWPA
;
A
#
# COMPACT_ATOMS: atom_id res chain seq x y z
N MET A 1 0.79 -53.62 -3.33
CA MET A 1 0.36 -52.80 -4.49
C MET A 1 -0.42 -51.58 -4.04
N LEU A 2 -1.59 -51.71 -3.40
CA LEU A 2 -2.41 -50.58 -2.93
C LEU A 2 -1.68 -49.51 -2.09
N THR A 3 -0.79 -49.92 -1.18
CA THR A 3 -0.04 -48.99 -0.33
C THR A 3 1.03 -48.18 -1.08
N ALA A 4 1.55 -48.71 -2.19
CA ALA A 4 2.49 -47.99 -3.04
C ALA A 4 1.74 -46.95 -3.88
N GLU A 5 0.65 -47.36 -4.54
CA GLU A 5 -0.19 -46.45 -5.31
C GLU A 5 -0.76 -45.31 -4.47
N LEU A 6 -1.16 -45.59 -3.23
CA LEU A 6 -1.62 -44.56 -2.30
C LEU A 6 -0.51 -43.53 -2.02
N ARG A 7 0.72 -43.98 -1.76
CA ARG A 7 1.86 -43.08 -1.50
C ARG A 7 2.21 -42.24 -2.72
N ASP A 8 2.12 -42.83 -3.91
CA ASP A 8 2.35 -42.14 -5.17
C ASP A 8 1.28 -41.06 -5.40
N ALA A 9 0.01 -41.37 -5.12
CA ALA A 9 -1.09 -40.42 -5.14
C ALA A 9 -0.89 -39.28 -4.12
N GLU A 10 -0.57 -39.60 -2.86
CA GLU A 10 -0.32 -38.60 -1.82
C GLU A 10 0.79 -37.63 -2.21
N ARG A 11 1.88 -38.16 -2.78
CA ARG A 11 3.01 -37.38 -3.27
C ARG A 11 2.61 -36.49 -4.43
N ALA A 12 1.92 -37.04 -5.44
CA ALA A 12 1.50 -36.30 -6.62
C ALA A 12 0.51 -35.18 -6.27
N VAL A 13 -0.48 -35.46 -5.42
CA VAL A 13 -1.47 -34.49 -4.96
C VAL A 13 -0.79 -33.35 -4.20
N THR A 14 0.05 -33.68 -3.22
CA THR A 14 0.76 -32.67 -2.42
C THR A 14 1.68 -31.81 -3.29
N ALA A 15 2.38 -32.41 -4.26
CA ALA A 15 3.23 -31.69 -5.20
C ALA A 15 2.41 -30.75 -6.11
N GLY A 16 1.29 -31.23 -6.64
CA GLY A 16 0.38 -30.44 -7.47
C GLY A 16 -0.24 -29.26 -6.68
N VAL A 17 -0.68 -29.50 -5.45
CA VAL A 17 -1.20 -28.46 -4.56
C VAL A 17 -0.13 -27.43 -4.21
N ARG A 18 1.12 -27.87 -3.96
CA ARG A 18 2.24 -26.95 -3.73
C ARG A 18 2.53 -26.09 -4.94
N ALA A 19 2.59 -26.70 -6.13
CA ALA A 19 2.80 -25.97 -7.38
C ALA A 19 1.68 -24.94 -7.63
N ALA A 20 0.42 -25.31 -7.42
CA ALA A 20 -0.72 -24.40 -7.58
C ALA A 20 -0.68 -23.25 -6.57
N THR A 21 -0.35 -23.54 -5.30
CA THR A 21 -0.24 -22.54 -4.24
C THR A 21 0.86 -21.52 -4.54
N ASP A 22 2.04 -21.99 -4.98
CA ASP A 22 3.16 -21.13 -5.32
C ASP A 22 2.92 -20.36 -6.63
N GLY A 23 2.28 -20.99 -7.61
CA GLY A 23 1.82 -20.37 -8.84
C GLY A 23 0.85 -19.22 -8.59
N LEU A 24 -0.24 -19.48 -7.85
CA LEU A 24 -1.23 -18.48 -7.45
C LEU A 24 -0.58 -17.32 -6.69
N LYS A 25 0.26 -17.62 -5.70
CA LYS A 25 0.99 -16.59 -4.93
C LYS A 25 1.87 -15.72 -5.84
N THR A 26 2.52 -16.31 -6.83
CA THR A 26 3.40 -15.61 -7.77
C THR A 26 2.60 -14.76 -8.75
N GLU A 27 1.48 -15.27 -9.26
CA GLU A 27 0.58 -14.55 -10.14
C GLU A 27 -0.02 -13.33 -9.44
N LEU A 28 -0.54 -13.49 -8.22
CA LEU A 28 -1.06 -12.38 -7.43
C LEU A 28 0.00 -11.31 -7.13
N ARG A 29 1.27 -11.72 -6.95
CA ARG A 29 2.40 -10.77 -6.84
C ARG A 29 2.64 -10.02 -8.15
N ARG A 30 2.60 -10.73 -9.28
CA ARG A 30 2.76 -10.16 -10.62
C ARG A 30 1.65 -9.18 -10.96
N GLN A 31 0.40 -9.47 -10.60
CA GLN A 31 -0.70 -8.50 -10.76
C GLN A 31 -0.44 -7.20 -10.01
N ILE A 32 0.02 -7.28 -8.75
CA ILE A 32 0.32 -6.10 -7.94
C ILE A 32 1.47 -5.27 -8.54
N THR A 33 2.56 -5.91 -8.97
CA THR A 33 3.68 -5.19 -9.59
C THR A 33 3.31 -4.64 -10.96
N GLY A 34 2.58 -5.40 -11.78
CA GLY A 34 2.06 -4.97 -13.08
C GLY A 34 1.07 -3.79 -12.97
N ALA A 35 0.30 -3.73 -11.88
CA ALA A 35 -0.57 -2.60 -11.56
C ALA A 35 0.19 -1.35 -11.03
N GLY A 36 1.52 -1.41 -10.90
CA GLY A 36 2.36 -0.31 -10.43
C GLY A 36 2.27 -0.06 -8.91
N LEU A 37 1.74 -1.00 -8.13
CA LEU A 37 1.54 -0.85 -6.68
C LEU A 37 2.81 -1.19 -5.87
N GLY A 38 3.84 -1.69 -6.55
CA GLY A 38 5.18 -1.90 -6.01
C GLY A 38 5.39 -3.24 -5.30
N THR A 39 6.67 -3.59 -5.14
CA THR A 39 7.11 -4.91 -4.62
C THR A 39 6.75 -5.12 -3.16
N ARG A 40 6.68 -4.07 -2.35
CA ARG A 40 6.31 -4.18 -0.93
C ARG A 40 4.92 -4.72 -0.73
N LEU A 41 3.94 -4.24 -1.51
CA LEU A 41 2.58 -4.77 -1.43
C LEU A 41 2.52 -6.19 -2.02
N ALA A 42 3.27 -6.47 -3.08
CA ALA A 42 3.30 -7.81 -3.67
C ALA A 42 3.78 -8.85 -2.64
N ASN A 43 4.85 -8.53 -1.92
CA ASN A 43 5.44 -9.40 -0.89
C ASN A 43 4.56 -9.59 0.37
N THR A 44 3.39 -8.95 0.43
CA THR A 44 2.38 -9.23 1.45
C THR A 44 1.65 -10.54 1.19
N TRP A 45 1.56 -11.01 -0.06
CA TRP A 45 1.03 -12.34 -0.37
C TRP A 45 1.93 -13.44 0.19
N ARG A 46 1.30 -14.38 0.86
CA ARG A 46 1.87 -15.56 1.51
C ARG A 46 1.09 -16.78 1.05
N GLY A 47 1.76 -17.92 1.06
CA GLY A 47 1.18 -19.20 0.73
C GLY A 47 1.76 -20.26 1.65
N GLU A 48 0.92 -21.14 2.15
CA GLU A 48 1.30 -22.33 2.92
C GLU A 48 0.54 -23.54 2.39
N VAL A 49 1.18 -24.71 2.50
CA VAL A 49 0.60 -25.99 2.09
C VAL A 49 0.53 -26.88 3.32
N TYR A 50 -0.60 -27.57 3.47
CA TYR A 50 -0.90 -28.46 4.57
C TYR A 50 -1.13 -29.88 4.04
N PRO A 51 -0.75 -30.93 4.80
CA PRO A 51 0.00 -30.87 6.06
C PRO A 51 1.47 -30.40 5.84
N LYS A 52 2.09 -29.81 6.87
CA LYS A 52 3.43 -29.18 6.74
C LYS A 52 4.57 -30.20 6.62
N SER A 53 4.42 -31.37 7.24
CA SER A 53 5.49 -32.36 7.42
C SER A 53 5.23 -33.69 6.70
N ALA A 54 4.11 -33.83 5.99
CA ALA A 54 3.72 -35.09 5.36
C ALA A 54 3.16 -34.86 3.96
N GLN A 55 3.19 -35.91 3.14
CA GLN A 55 2.38 -35.98 1.92
C GLN A 55 0.99 -36.47 2.31
N SER A 56 -0.04 -35.99 1.63
CA SER A 56 -1.41 -36.41 1.88
C SER A 56 -2.26 -36.27 0.62
N ILE A 57 -3.20 -37.19 0.45
CA ILE A 57 -4.24 -37.09 -0.58
C ILE A 57 -5.18 -35.92 -0.30
N GLY A 58 -5.29 -35.51 0.97
CA GLY A 58 -6.05 -34.35 1.41
C GLY A 58 -5.20 -33.08 1.52
N ALA A 59 -4.11 -32.98 0.74
CA ALA A 59 -3.27 -31.79 0.79
C ALA A 59 -4.05 -30.53 0.39
N ALA A 60 -3.84 -29.43 1.12
CA ALA A 60 -4.54 -28.17 0.91
C ALA A 60 -3.56 -26.99 0.86
N GLY A 61 -3.81 -26.08 -0.07
CA GLY A 61 -3.05 -24.84 -0.24
C GLY A 61 -3.83 -23.64 0.30
N PHE A 62 -3.19 -22.78 1.09
CA PHE A 62 -3.79 -21.56 1.59
C PHE A 62 -2.94 -20.34 1.19
N VAL A 63 -3.53 -19.40 0.46
CA VAL A 63 -2.88 -18.17 0.00
C VAL A 63 -3.60 -16.96 0.59
N TRP A 64 -2.86 -16.04 1.22
CA TRP A 64 -3.42 -14.86 1.87
C TRP A 64 -2.50 -13.65 1.80
N SER A 65 -3.04 -12.45 1.98
CA SER A 65 -2.27 -11.21 2.07
C SER A 65 -2.15 -10.73 3.51
N LYS A 66 -0.95 -10.26 3.90
CA LYS A 66 -0.74 -9.48 5.14
C LYS A 66 -1.34 -8.07 5.08
N ALA A 67 -1.85 -7.62 3.94
CA ALA A 67 -2.47 -6.32 3.74
C ALA A 67 -3.85 -6.43 3.07
N PRO A 68 -4.80 -7.19 3.64
CA PRO A 68 -6.05 -7.56 2.97
C PRO A 68 -6.90 -6.34 2.59
N LYS A 69 -6.92 -5.29 3.43
CA LYS A 69 -7.66 -4.05 3.15
C LYS A 69 -7.13 -3.31 1.92
N LEU A 70 -5.82 -3.34 1.69
CA LEU A 70 -5.21 -2.68 0.53
C LEU A 70 -5.45 -3.50 -0.74
N VAL A 71 -5.33 -4.83 -0.66
CA VAL A 71 -5.65 -5.71 -1.79
C VAL A 71 -7.11 -5.50 -2.21
N ARG A 72 -8.04 -5.61 -1.25
CA ARG A 72 -9.47 -5.43 -1.49
C ARG A 72 -9.80 -4.07 -2.11
N LEU A 73 -9.17 -3.00 -1.65
CA LEU A 73 -9.31 -1.66 -2.23
C LEU A 73 -9.03 -1.63 -3.74
N TYR A 74 -8.02 -2.36 -4.21
CA TYR A 74 -7.66 -2.42 -5.63
C TYR A 74 -8.35 -3.54 -6.39
N GLU A 75 -8.95 -4.51 -5.71
CA GLU A 75 -9.77 -5.55 -6.32
C GLU A 75 -11.19 -5.07 -6.59
N GLU A 76 -11.80 -4.32 -5.67
CA GLU A 76 -13.15 -3.79 -5.83
C GLU A 76 -13.13 -2.39 -6.46
N GLY A 77 -12.06 -1.63 -6.21
CA GLY A 77 -12.09 -0.17 -6.36
C GLY A 77 -12.85 0.48 -5.20
N ALA A 78 -12.56 1.75 -4.92
CA ALA A 78 -13.33 2.50 -3.92
C ALA A 78 -13.19 4.01 -4.08
N VAL A 79 -14.15 4.75 -3.52
CA VAL A 79 -14.05 6.19 -3.32
C VAL A 79 -13.63 6.46 -1.88
N ILE A 80 -12.46 7.07 -1.70
CA ILE A 80 -11.95 7.49 -0.40
C ILE A 80 -12.38 8.94 -0.19
N ARG A 81 -13.07 9.21 0.92
CA ARG A 81 -13.47 10.54 1.37
C ARG A 81 -13.21 10.69 2.86
N SER A 82 -13.16 11.94 3.33
CA SER A 82 -13.03 12.18 4.76
C SER A 82 -14.29 11.75 5.51
N LYS A 83 -14.12 11.23 6.72
CA LYS A 83 -15.25 10.80 7.57
C LYS A 83 -15.88 11.97 8.34
N GLN A 84 -15.10 12.98 8.70
CA GLN A 84 -15.56 14.11 9.55
C GLN A 84 -15.32 15.49 8.91
N GLY A 85 -14.72 15.56 7.72
CA GLY A 85 -14.36 16.83 7.09
C GLY A 85 -14.70 16.86 5.61
N LEU A 86 -14.52 18.03 5.01
CA LEU A 86 -14.79 18.26 3.59
C LEU A 86 -13.67 17.76 2.67
N PHE A 87 -12.43 17.71 3.17
CA PHE A 87 -11.25 17.42 2.35
C PHE A 87 -10.38 16.31 2.94
N LEU A 88 -9.74 15.58 2.03
CA LEU A 88 -8.52 14.81 2.28
C LEU A 88 -7.33 15.75 2.11
N ALA A 89 -6.47 15.80 3.12
CA ALA A 89 -5.23 16.57 3.07
C ALA A 89 -4.08 15.69 2.60
N ILE A 90 -3.69 15.85 1.33
CA ILE A 90 -2.57 15.12 0.73
C ILE A 90 -1.29 15.93 0.94
N PRO A 91 -0.29 15.40 1.67
CA PRO A 91 0.96 16.11 1.90
C PRO A 91 1.77 16.21 0.61
N THR A 92 2.29 17.41 0.35
CA THR A 92 3.34 17.62 -0.65
C THR A 92 4.70 17.23 -0.08
N ALA A 93 5.74 17.22 -0.93
CA ALA A 93 7.12 17.04 -0.46
C ALA A 93 7.51 18.07 0.62
N ALA A 94 6.95 19.29 0.54
CA ALA A 94 7.22 20.36 1.48
C ALA A 94 6.71 20.07 2.90
N ALA A 95 5.65 19.29 3.05
CA ALA A 95 5.14 18.88 4.37
C ALA A 95 6.11 17.94 5.12
N GLY A 96 7.00 17.26 4.39
CA GLY A 96 7.75 16.14 4.91
C GLY A 96 6.89 14.87 5.04
N ARG A 97 7.54 13.76 5.41
CA ARG A 97 6.90 12.44 5.40
C ARG A 97 6.15 12.10 6.68
N TYR A 98 6.63 12.61 7.81
CA TYR A 98 6.19 12.21 9.14
C TYR A 98 5.98 13.43 10.02
N GLY A 99 4.93 13.37 10.82
CA GLY A 99 4.71 14.28 11.94
C GLY A 99 5.16 13.65 13.26
N ASP A 100 4.51 14.06 14.35
CA ASP A 100 4.83 13.61 15.71
C ASP A 100 4.78 12.09 15.84
N ARG A 101 5.71 11.55 16.64
CA ARG A 101 5.81 10.11 16.94
C ARG A 101 5.84 9.23 15.68
N ARG A 102 6.47 9.72 14.59
CA ARG A 102 6.57 9.05 13.29
C ARG A 102 5.22 8.70 12.63
N ARG A 103 4.12 9.32 13.07
CA ARG A 103 2.84 9.21 12.39
C ARG A 103 2.90 9.94 11.04
N LYS A 104 1.99 9.59 10.12
CA LYS A 104 1.84 10.35 8.86
C LYS A 104 1.57 11.82 9.19
N ILE A 105 2.23 12.71 8.47
CA ILE A 105 2.04 14.15 8.66
C ILE A 105 0.59 14.51 8.35
N THR A 106 -0.03 15.29 9.23
CA THR A 106 -1.35 15.88 9.04
C THR A 106 -1.22 17.40 9.14
N PRO A 107 -2.20 18.18 8.65
CA PRO A 107 -2.17 19.64 8.79
C PRO A 107 -1.92 20.10 10.23
N GLY A 108 -2.73 19.63 11.19
CA GLY A 108 -2.56 20.01 12.59
C GLY A 108 -1.26 19.50 13.23
N ALA A 109 -0.70 18.39 12.76
CA ALA A 109 0.63 17.96 13.20
C ALA A 109 1.72 18.86 12.63
N TRP A 110 1.61 19.28 11.36
CA TRP A 110 2.56 20.18 10.74
C TRP A 110 2.59 21.53 11.45
N GLU A 111 1.42 22.10 11.76
CA GLU A 111 1.29 23.38 12.47
C GLU A 111 1.94 23.33 13.86
N ARG A 112 1.71 22.24 14.61
CA ARG A 112 2.30 22.04 15.93
C ARG A 112 3.82 21.95 15.90
N ILE A 113 4.37 21.17 14.95
CA ILE A 113 5.82 20.95 14.83
C ILE A 113 6.54 22.24 14.43
N HIS A 114 5.95 23.02 13.54
CA HIS A 114 6.60 24.21 12.97
C HIS A 114 6.22 25.51 13.68
N GLY A 115 5.28 25.47 14.64
CA GLY A 115 4.80 26.65 15.36
C GLY A 115 4.13 27.68 14.46
N GLN A 116 3.57 27.24 13.33
CA GLN A 116 3.07 28.11 12.27
C GLN A 116 1.71 27.61 11.79
N ARG A 117 0.73 28.52 11.70
CA ARG A 117 -0.59 28.19 11.15
C ARG A 117 -0.56 28.10 9.63
N LEU A 118 -1.27 27.12 9.09
CA LEU A 118 -1.49 26.98 7.67
C LEU A 118 -2.68 27.84 7.25
N ARG A 119 -2.53 28.58 6.15
CA ARG A 119 -3.62 29.34 5.55
C ARG A 119 -4.32 28.51 4.48
N PHE A 120 -5.64 28.51 4.51
CA PHE A 120 -6.45 27.91 3.45
C PHE A 120 -6.49 28.83 2.22
N VAL A 121 -6.27 28.24 1.05
CA VAL A 121 -6.37 28.93 -0.24
C VAL A 121 -7.32 28.15 -1.14
N TYR A 122 -8.47 28.75 -1.41
CA TYR A 122 -9.41 28.25 -2.40
C TYR A 122 -8.89 28.53 -3.80
N ARG A 123 -9.06 27.55 -4.71
CA ARG A 123 -8.74 27.70 -6.13
C ARG A 123 -9.92 27.20 -6.96
N ARG A 124 -10.57 28.08 -7.71
CA ARG A 124 -11.68 27.71 -8.58
C ARG A 124 -11.17 26.75 -9.66
N GLY A 125 -11.83 25.61 -9.85
CA GLY A 125 -11.45 24.60 -10.85
C GLY A 125 -10.17 23.82 -10.53
N SER A 126 -9.63 23.93 -9.32
CA SER A 126 -8.41 23.23 -8.90
C SER A 126 -8.48 22.79 -7.45
N PRO A 127 -7.69 21.80 -7.01
CA PRO A 127 -7.63 21.41 -5.60
C PRO A 127 -7.32 22.62 -4.71
N SER A 128 -8.01 22.76 -3.59
CA SER A 128 -7.69 23.81 -2.61
C SER A 128 -6.36 23.48 -1.93
N LEU A 129 -5.71 24.47 -1.29
CA LEU A 129 -4.40 24.29 -0.68
C LEU A 129 -4.41 24.69 0.79
N LEU A 130 -3.53 24.06 1.55
CA LEU A 130 -3.03 24.61 2.80
C LEU A 130 -1.59 25.06 2.58
N VAL A 131 -1.35 26.35 2.76
CA VAL A 131 -0.06 27.00 2.51
C VAL A 131 0.55 27.50 3.81
N ALA A 132 1.87 27.47 3.87
CA ALA A 132 2.64 28.12 4.93
C ALA A 132 3.15 29.46 4.41
N ASP A 133 2.64 30.57 4.94
CA ASP A 133 3.12 31.91 4.62
C ASP A 133 4.39 32.25 5.38
N ASN A 134 5.25 33.12 4.84
CA ASN A 134 6.50 33.44 5.52
C ASN A 134 7.31 32.17 5.88
N ALA A 135 7.29 31.19 4.96
CA ALA A 135 8.05 29.97 5.07
C ALA A 135 9.30 30.07 4.18
N ARG A 136 10.27 29.21 4.48
CA ARG A 136 11.43 28.92 3.64
C ARG A 136 11.49 27.44 3.32
N LEU A 137 12.10 27.09 2.20
CA LEU A 137 12.45 25.72 1.90
C LEU A 137 13.82 25.37 2.49
N THR A 138 13.89 24.24 3.18
CA THR A 138 15.15 23.64 3.62
C THR A 138 15.90 23.04 2.42
N LYS A 139 17.19 22.70 2.58
CA LYS A 139 17.97 21.95 1.54
C LYS A 139 17.30 20.65 1.10
N ARG A 140 16.41 20.08 1.93
CA ARG A 140 15.63 18.86 1.64
C ARG A 140 14.25 19.16 1.02
N GLY A 141 13.99 20.38 0.59
CA GLY A 141 12.72 20.82 0.00
C GLY A 141 11.54 20.90 0.97
N ARG A 142 11.78 20.89 2.30
CA ARG A 142 10.71 20.97 3.31
C ARG A 142 10.41 22.40 3.70
N ALA A 143 9.14 22.73 3.88
CA ALA A 143 8.70 24.00 4.44
C ALA A 143 9.09 24.09 5.92
N ALA A 144 9.70 25.21 6.28
CA ALA A 144 10.00 25.56 7.67
C ALA A 144 9.69 27.04 7.88
N ALA A 145 9.34 27.42 9.11
CA ALA A 145 9.10 28.81 9.46
C ALA A 145 10.34 29.67 9.15
N ASN A 146 10.15 30.84 8.54
CA ASN A 146 11.23 31.78 8.23
C ASN A 146 11.56 32.67 9.45
N ILE A 147 12.03 32.03 10.51
CA ILE A 147 12.37 32.68 11.78
C ILE A 147 13.90 32.80 11.90
N GLY A 148 14.36 33.99 12.27
CA GLY A 148 15.70 34.26 12.75
C GLY A 148 15.75 34.32 14.27
N ARG A 149 16.94 34.12 14.84
CA ARG A 149 17.22 34.44 16.23
C ARG A 149 18.32 35.47 16.26
N SER A 150 18.15 36.52 17.05
CA SER A 150 19.18 37.53 17.33
C SER A 150 19.07 37.93 18.79
N LYS A 151 20.19 37.98 19.50
CA LYS A 151 20.27 38.35 20.93
C LYS A 151 19.20 37.65 21.80
N GLY A 152 18.96 36.36 21.56
CA GLY A 152 17.98 35.55 22.30
C GLY A 152 16.51 35.72 21.86
N ALA A 153 16.16 36.75 21.09
CA ALA A 153 14.80 36.96 20.59
C ALA A 153 14.59 36.28 19.23
N ALA A 154 13.43 35.64 19.06
CA ALA A 154 12.98 35.14 17.76
C ALA A 154 12.30 36.27 16.98
N PHE A 155 12.67 36.44 15.71
CA PHE A 155 12.05 37.43 14.83
C PHE A 155 11.77 36.83 13.46
N THR A 156 10.79 37.40 12.76
CA THR A 156 10.49 37.01 11.39
C THR A 156 11.46 37.67 10.43
N ARG A 157 12.12 36.89 9.58
CA ARG A 157 13.04 37.45 8.56
C ARG A 157 12.25 38.09 7.43
N LEU A 158 12.70 39.26 6.97
CA LEU A 158 12.15 39.94 5.79
C LEU A 158 12.62 39.31 4.48
N SER A 159 13.85 38.79 4.42
CA SER A 159 14.41 38.13 3.24
C SER A 159 13.99 36.66 3.16
N GLY A 160 13.81 36.16 1.93
CA GLY A 160 13.50 34.75 1.67
C GLY A 160 12.10 34.31 2.08
N ARG A 161 11.16 35.25 2.26
CA ARG A 161 9.75 34.95 2.55
C ARG A 161 9.09 34.35 1.31
N THR A 162 8.56 33.16 1.47
CA THR A 162 7.79 32.49 0.40
C THR A 162 6.50 31.90 0.96
N THR A 163 5.49 31.79 0.10
CA THR A 163 4.28 31.02 0.40
C THR A 163 4.47 29.63 -0.18
N VAL A 164 4.57 28.63 0.69
CA VAL A 164 4.85 27.25 0.27
C VAL A 164 3.57 26.43 0.38
N PRO A 165 3.07 25.80 -0.70
CA PRO A 165 2.01 24.82 -0.62
C PRO A 165 2.49 23.60 0.20
N VAL A 166 1.81 23.32 1.30
CA VAL A 166 2.17 22.21 2.20
C VAL A 166 1.25 21.02 1.97
N PHE A 167 -0.07 21.25 1.85
CA PHE A 167 -1.04 20.19 1.53
C PHE A 167 -1.91 20.57 0.34
N ILE A 168 -2.25 19.56 -0.46
CA ILE A 168 -3.28 19.61 -1.49
C ILE A 168 -4.56 19.05 -0.88
N LEU A 169 -5.66 19.80 -0.99
CA LEU A 169 -6.98 19.44 -0.47
C LEU A 169 -7.88 19.00 -1.61
N VAL A 170 -8.31 17.74 -1.54
CA VAL A 170 -9.27 17.15 -2.48
C VAL A 170 -10.48 16.61 -1.72
N PRO A 171 -11.71 16.72 -2.25
CA PRO A 171 -12.89 16.25 -1.54
C PRO A 171 -12.90 14.71 -1.41
N GLN A 172 -12.46 14.02 -2.46
CA GLN A 172 -12.39 12.58 -2.51
C GLN A 172 -11.33 12.11 -3.51
N VAL A 173 -10.91 10.85 -3.38
CA VAL A 173 -10.02 10.17 -4.33
C VAL A 173 -10.70 8.88 -4.75
N THR A 174 -10.83 8.66 -6.06
CA THR A 174 -11.36 7.41 -6.61
C THR A 174 -10.21 6.48 -6.98
N VAL A 175 -10.20 5.30 -6.38
CA VAL A 175 -9.30 4.19 -6.71
C VAL A 175 -10.05 3.25 -7.64
N ARG A 176 -9.51 3.04 -8.84
CA ARG A 176 -10.07 2.08 -9.81
C ARG A 176 -9.66 0.66 -9.44
N LYS A 177 -10.51 -0.32 -9.81
CA LYS A 177 -10.14 -1.74 -9.82
C LYS A 177 -8.90 -1.94 -10.71
N ARG A 178 -7.93 -2.68 -10.18
CA ARG A 178 -6.63 -2.99 -10.80
C ARG A 178 -6.18 -4.44 -10.59
N LEU A 179 -6.83 -5.17 -9.67
CA LEU A 179 -6.50 -6.55 -9.35
C LEU A 179 -7.70 -7.45 -9.65
N ASP A 180 -7.41 -8.72 -9.95
CA ASP A 180 -8.39 -9.77 -10.12
C ASP A 180 -7.93 -11.01 -9.34
N VAL A 181 -8.21 -11.00 -8.03
CA VAL A 181 -7.77 -12.07 -7.12
C VAL A 181 -8.65 -13.31 -7.32
N ASP A 182 -9.97 -13.11 -7.41
CA ASP A 182 -10.93 -14.18 -7.69
C ASP A 182 -10.65 -14.88 -9.01
N GLY A 183 -10.37 -14.12 -10.08
CA GLY A 183 -10.02 -14.67 -11.40
C GLY A 183 -8.76 -15.53 -11.36
N ALA A 184 -7.68 -15.03 -10.72
CA ALA A 184 -6.47 -15.80 -10.52
C ALA A 184 -6.70 -17.06 -9.68
N GLY A 185 -7.50 -16.95 -8.61
CA GLY A 185 -7.87 -18.09 -7.78
C GLY A 185 -8.57 -19.19 -8.60
N ALA A 186 -9.59 -18.81 -9.36
CA ALA A 186 -10.33 -19.74 -10.21
C ALA A 186 -9.45 -20.39 -11.30
N GLU A 187 -8.51 -19.63 -11.87
CA GLU A 187 -7.54 -20.16 -12.86
C GLU A 187 -6.66 -21.25 -12.26
N TRP A 188 -6.03 -20.99 -11.12
CA TRP A 188 -5.14 -21.96 -10.48
C TRP A 188 -5.88 -23.16 -9.89
N VAL A 189 -7.14 -22.99 -9.46
CA VAL A 189 -8.02 -24.10 -9.10
C VAL A 189 -8.31 -24.99 -10.31
N ARG A 190 -8.58 -24.41 -11.49
CA ARG A 190 -8.78 -25.20 -12.73
C ARG A 190 -7.50 -25.91 -13.19
N ALA A 191 -6.33 -25.35 -12.91
CA ALA A 191 -5.05 -25.96 -13.28
C ALA A 191 -4.66 -27.15 -12.39
N LEU A 192 -5.21 -27.26 -11.17
CA LEU A 192 -4.82 -28.27 -10.16
C LEU A 192 -4.78 -29.70 -10.69
N PRO A 193 -5.82 -30.24 -11.37
CA PRO A 193 -5.80 -31.62 -11.86
C PRO A 193 -4.60 -31.90 -12.77
N SER A 194 -4.30 -30.96 -13.68
CA SER A 194 -3.15 -31.10 -14.58
C SER A 194 -1.80 -31.06 -13.84
N LEU A 195 -1.70 -30.29 -12.75
CA LEU A 195 -0.49 -30.20 -11.93
C LEU A 195 -0.27 -31.48 -11.11
N VAL A 196 -1.34 -32.10 -10.62
CA VAL A 196 -1.29 -33.39 -9.93
C VAL A 196 -0.87 -34.49 -10.91
N LEU A 197 -1.48 -34.55 -12.09
CA LEU A 197 -1.13 -35.55 -13.11
C LEU A 197 0.33 -35.46 -13.55
N ARG A 198 0.88 -34.25 -13.71
CA ARG A 198 2.31 -34.06 -14.03
C ARG A 198 3.25 -34.52 -12.93
N ALA A 199 2.78 -34.54 -11.69
CA ALA A 199 3.57 -34.97 -10.54
C ALA A 199 3.38 -36.48 -10.23
N TRP A 200 2.54 -37.18 -11.01
CA TRP A 200 2.33 -38.60 -10.85
C TRP A 200 3.58 -39.39 -11.25
N PRO A 201 4.07 -40.32 -10.41
CA PRO A 201 5.18 -41.20 -10.77
C PRO A 201 4.86 -42.03 -12.01
N ALA A 202 5.87 -42.25 -12.86
CA ALA A 202 5.77 -43.11 -14.04
C ALA A 202 5.75 -44.60 -13.66
#